data_AF-A0A7K1JS11-F1
#
_entry.id   AF-A0A7K1JS11-F1
#
_cell.length_a   1.000
_cell.length_b   1.000
_cell.length_c   1.000
_cell.angle_alpha   90.00
_cell.angle_beta   90.00
_cell.angle_gamma   90.00
#
_symmetry.space_group_name_H-M   'P 1'
#
loop_
_entity.id
_entity.type
_entity.pdbx_description
1 polymer ?
#
loop_
_entity_poly.entity_id
_entity_poly.type
_entity_poly.pdbx_seq_one_letter_code
_entity_poly.pdbx_strand_id
1 'polypeptide(L)'
;MTSWLRRNTLALAVIGIIVPLYYFIGFVPRFNEYAKTRSPDPDITVQYGHSTELRGTTWSVQKVLREKESRSAFSPGPLPDGYETFRILFGREPAGAPTIGTHCEATLVAGEIRWGYRIMGYGVGGTNVNISKGPADTTTRCDEPETFQLGFLVPKGTNPDAVEIAFSFKDATEQKPTVVRFVLPR
;
A
#
# COMPACT_ATOMS: atom_id res chain seq x y z
N MET A 1 36.61 -31.16 31.10
CA MET A 1 36.00 -30.17 30.18
C MET A 1 36.81 -28.90 30.21
N THR A 2 37.45 -28.55 29.09
CA THR A 2 38.40 -27.44 28.95
C THR A 2 37.72 -26.09 29.18
N SER A 3 38.39 -25.15 29.87
CA SER A 3 37.82 -23.84 30.26
C SER A 3 37.28 -23.01 29.09
N TRP A 4 37.75 -23.33 27.87
CA TRP A 4 37.28 -22.76 26.60
C TRP A 4 35.81 -23.07 26.30
N LEU A 5 35.38 -24.33 26.46
CA LEU A 5 33.97 -24.73 26.25
C LEU A 5 33.04 -23.99 27.22
N ARG A 6 33.43 -23.89 28.50
CA ARG A 6 32.65 -23.22 29.54
C ARG A 6 32.49 -21.71 29.29
N ARG A 7 33.52 -21.05 28.75
CA ARG A 7 33.47 -19.61 28.39
C ARG A 7 32.56 -19.38 27.18
N ASN A 8 32.64 -20.23 26.15
CA ASN A 8 31.80 -20.13 24.97
C ASN A 8 30.32 -20.42 25.27
N THR A 9 30.02 -21.40 26.13
CA THR A 9 28.64 -21.68 26.56
C THR A 9 28.03 -20.49 27.30
N LEU A 10 28.80 -19.84 28.18
CA LEU A 10 28.32 -18.66 28.89
C LEU A 10 28.08 -17.48 27.93
N ALA A 11 28.98 -17.25 26.98
CA ALA A 11 28.81 -16.20 25.96
C ALA A 11 27.56 -16.45 25.08
N LEU A 12 27.34 -17.69 24.63
CA LEU A 12 26.15 -18.05 23.85
C LEU A 12 24.87 -17.91 24.65
N ALA A 13 24.86 -18.30 25.93
CA ALA A 13 23.72 -18.11 26.81
C ALA A 13 23.39 -16.63 26.99
N VAL A 14 24.41 -15.78 27.17
CA VAL A 14 24.25 -14.33 27.27
C VAL A 14 23.70 -13.75 25.97
N ILE A 15 24.23 -14.13 24.80
CA ILE A 15 23.71 -13.68 23.49
C ILE A 15 22.26 -14.14 23.31
N GLY A 16 21.96 -15.40 23.63
CA GLY A 16 20.63 -15.98 23.53
C GLY A 16 19.58 -15.32 24.43
N ILE A 17 20.00 -14.60 25.48
CA ILE A 17 19.11 -13.82 26.34
C ILE A 17 19.04 -12.35 25.90
N ILE A 18 20.20 -11.73 25.67
CA ILE A 18 20.29 -10.29 25.36
C ILE A 18 19.68 -9.97 24.01
N VAL A 19 19.90 -10.78 22.97
CA VAL A 19 19.39 -10.48 21.62
C VAL A 19 17.86 -10.48 21.60
N PRO A 20 17.15 -11.50 22.11
CA PRO A 20 15.69 -11.45 22.20
C PRO A 20 15.19 -10.29 23.07
N LEU A 21 15.81 -10.03 24.23
CA LEU A 21 15.42 -8.89 25.08
C LEU A 21 15.56 -7.56 24.36
N TYR A 22 16.70 -7.32 23.70
CA TYR A 22 16.91 -6.11 22.90
C TYR A 22 15.90 -6.01 21.75
N TYR A 23 15.63 -7.13 21.07
CA TYR A 23 14.66 -7.18 19.98
C TYR A 23 13.25 -6.83 20.46
N PHE A 24 12.73 -7.50 21.49
CA PHE A 24 11.36 -7.33 21.95
C PHE A 24 11.14 -6.04 22.76
N ILE A 25 12.13 -5.59 23.53
CA ILE A 25 11.99 -4.40 24.40
C ILE A 25 12.45 -3.13 23.68
N GLY A 26 13.53 -3.20 22.90
CA GLY A 26 14.13 -2.05 22.24
C GLY A 26 13.63 -1.85 20.82
N PHE A 27 13.72 -2.90 19.99
CA PHE A 27 13.47 -2.78 18.55
C PHE A 27 11.98 -2.78 18.20
N VAL A 28 11.20 -3.75 18.71
CA VAL A 28 9.77 -3.91 18.37
C VAL A 28 8.95 -2.65 18.68
N PRO A 29 9.05 -2.02 19.87
CA PRO A 29 8.25 -0.82 20.16
C PRO A 29 8.61 0.36 19.25
N ARG A 30 9.91 0.59 18.99
CA ARG A 30 10.37 1.65 18.09
C ARG A 30 9.95 1.40 16.65
N PHE A 31 10.00 0.14 16.21
CA PHE A 31 9.53 -0.24 14.89
C PHE A 31 8.01 -0.05 14.78
N ASN A 32 7.24 -0.41 15.80
CA ASN A 32 5.79 -0.20 15.83
C ASN A 32 5.45 1.30 15.81
N GLU A 33 6.18 2.12 16.55
CA GLU A 33 6.02 3.58 16.53
C GLU A 33 6.35 4.15 15.14
N TYR A 34 7.48 3.74 14.56
CA TYR A 34 7.83 4.08 13.19
C TYR A 34 6.77 3.62 12.18
N ALA A 35 6.26 2.38 12.31
CA ALA A 35 5.23 1.84 11.45
C ALA A 35 3.94 2.66 11.53
N LYS A 36 3.52 3.08 12.74
CA LYS A 36 2.37 3.99 12.94
C LYS A 36 2.58 5.35 12.29
N THR A 37 3.80 5.87 12.29
CA THR A 37 4.09 7.13 11.57
C THR A 37 4.06 6.98 10.04
N ARG A 38 4.43 5.80 9.53
CA ARG A 38 4.45 5.48 8.09
C ARG A 38 3.10 5.02 7.55
N SER A 39 2.27 4.45 8.40
CA SER A 39 0.94 3.92 8.08
C SER A 39 0.00 4.29 9.23
N PRO A 40 -0.46 5.54 9.28
CA PRO A 40 -1.42 5.99 10.27
C PRO A 40 -2.70 5.15 10.20
N ASP A 41 -3.39 5.02 11.34
CA ASP A 41 -4.78 4.62 11.32
C ASP A 41 -5.57 5.56 10.39
N PRO A 42 -6.54 5.04 9.61
CA PRO A 42 -7.27 5.86 8.66
C PRO A 42 -8.07 6.94 9.39
N ASP A 43 -7.93 8.18 8.95
CA ASP A 43 -8.69 9.30 9.48
C ASP A 43 -10.17 9.22 9.03
N ILE A 44 -10.43 8.61 7.85
CA ILE A 44 -11.76 8.43 7.27
C ILE A 44 -11.91 7.00 6.75
N THR A 45 -13.04 6.35 7.02
CA THR A 45 -13.41 5.05 6.42
C THR A 45 -14.67 5.17 5.58
N VAL A 46 -14.58 4.76 4.31
CA VAL A 46 -15.65 4.82 3.31
C VAL A 46 -16.05 3.40 2.93
N GLN A 47 -17.33 3.07 3.08
CA GLN A 47 -17.84 1.77 2.68
C GLN A 47 -17.92 1.65 1.15
N TYR A 48 -17.84 0.42 0.62
CA TYR A 48 -18.01 0.20 -0.81
C TYR A 48 -19.38 0.71 -1.29
N GLY A 49 -19.42 1.38 -2.44
CA GLY A 49 -20.63 2.01 -2.98
C GLY A 49 -20.97 3.38 -2.35
N HIS A 50 -20.22 3.82 -1.35
CA HIS A 50 -20.34 5.16 -0.77
C HIS A 50 -19.21 6.07 -1.25
N SER A 51 -19.42 7.37 -1.04
CA SER A 51 -18.45 8.42 -1.33
C SER A 51 -18.12 9.23 -0.08
N THR A 52 -16.97 9.90 -0.11
CA THR A 52 -16.59 10.90 0.90
C THR A 52 -16.14 12.17 0.22
N GLU A 53 -16.40 13.31 0.86
CA GLU A 53 -15.84 14.58 0.41
C GLU A 53 -14.49 14.83 1.09
N LEU A 54 -13.49 15.24 0.30
CA LEU A 54 -12.16 15.62 0.75
C LEU A 54 -11.79 16.92 0.05
N ARG A 55 -11.72 18.02 0.82
CA ARG A 55 -11.33 19.36 0.32
C ARG A 55 -12.14 19.81 -0.92
N GLY A 56 -13.47 19.67 -0.88
CA GLY A 56 -14.35 20.08 -1.98
C GLY A 56 -14.40 19.10 -3.16
N THR A 57 -13.84 17.89 -2.99
CA THR A 57 -13.83 16.84 -4.00
C THR A 57 -14.44 15.57 -3.43
N THR A 58 -15.45 15.03 -4.10
CA THR A 58 -16.08 13.76 -3.75
C THR A 58 -15.28 12.60 -4.34
N TRP A 59 -14.90 11.65 -3.48
CA TRP A 59 -14.15 10.45 -3.80
C TRP A 59 -14.99 9.21 -3.57
N SER A 60 -14.95 8.25 -4.49
CA SER A 60 -15.62 6.96 -4.35
C SER A 60 -14.85 5.84 -5.04
N VAL A 61 -15.06 4.60 -4.60
CA VAL A 61 -14.63 3.43 -5.38
C VAL A 61 -15.72 3.09 -6.37
N GLN A 62 -15.43 3.24 -7.66
CA GLN A 62 -16.39 2.93 -8.72
C GLN A 62 -16.37 1.45 -9.09
N LYS A 63 -15.18 0.88 -9.23
CA LYS A 63 -15.03 -0.48 -9.75
C LYS A 63 -13.81 -1.18 -9.19
N VAL A 64 -13.95 -2.48 -8.98
CA VAL A 64 -12.86 -3.38 -8.60
C VAL A 64 -12.78 -4.49 -9.64
N LEU A 65 -11.57 -4.79 -10.10
CA LEU A 65 -11.28 -5.73 -11.17
C LEU A 65 -10.16 -6.69 -10.74
N ARG A 66 -10.28 -7.95 -11.12
CA ARG A 66 -9.21 -8.96 -11.00
C ARG A 66 -8.78 -9.37 -12.41
N GLU A 67 -7.51 -9.20 -12.72
CA GLU A 67 -6.97 -9.39 -14.07
C GLU A 67 -5.82 -10.42 -14.03
N LYS A 68 -5.76 -11.30 -15.03
CA LYS A 68 -4.76 -12.38 -15.10
C LYS A 68 -3.52 -11.99 -15.96
N GLU A 69 -3.56 -10.84 -16.61
CA GLU A 69 -2.53 -10.39 -17.54
C GLU A 69 -2.09 -8.97 -17.18
N SER A 70 -0.82 -8.63 -17.44
CA SER A 70 -0.38 -7.25 -17.34
C SER A 70 -0.93 -6.44 -18.51
N ARG A 71 -1.44 -5.25 -18.21
CA ARG A 71 -1.85 -4.27 -19.21
C ARG A 71 -0.78 -3.22 -19.53
N SER A 72 0.48 -3.44 -19.16
CA SER A 72 1.55 -2.46 -19.41
C SER A 72 1.69 -2.10 -20.89
N ALA A 73 1.73 -0.79 -21.18
CA ALA A 73 2.04 -0.28 -22.51
C ALA A 73 3.50 -0.59 -22.94
N PHE A 74 4.41 -0.74 -21.98
CA PHE A 74 5.85 -0.89 -22.23
C PHE A 74 6.34 -2.34 -22.19
N SER A 75 5.56 -3.23 -21.57
CA SER A 75 5.89 -4.66 -21.48
C SER A 75 4.61 -5.47 -21.27
N PRO A 76 3.78 -5.60 -22.31
CA PRO A 76 2.65 -6.51 -22.27
C PRO A 76 3.19 -7.94 -22.15
N GLY A 77 2.73 -8.68 -21.15
CA GLY A 77 3.22 -10.03 -20.88
C GLY A 77 2.39 -10.74 -19.80
N PRO A 78 2.50 -12.07 -19.74
CA PRO A 78 1.84 -12.84 -18.69
C PRO A 78 2.36 -12.40 -17.32
N LEU A 79 1.46 -12.35 -16.33
CA LEU A 79 1.87 -12.16 -14.94
C LEU A 79 2.66 -13.39 -14.45
N PRO A 80 3.54 -13.23 -13.45
CA PRO A 80 4.20 -14.37 -12.83
C PRO A 80 3.19 -15.43 -12.37
N ASP A 81 3.58 -16.70 -12.46
CA ASP A 81 2.72 -17.81 -12.04
C ASP A 81 2.32 -17.66 -10.57
N GLY A 82 1.02 -17.89 -10.31
CA GLY A 82 0.44 -17.72 -8.98
C GLY A 82 0.04 -16.29 -8.62
N TYR A 83 0.19 -15.30 -9.51
CA TYR A 83 -0.21 -13.91 -9.27
C TYR A 83 -1.35 -13.43 -10.16
N GLU A 84 -2.06 -12.42 -9.71
CA GLU A 84 -3.06 -11.66 -10.45
C GLU A 84 -2.95 -10.16 -10.14
N THR A 85 -3.48 -9.33 -11.03
CA THR A 85 -3.60 -7.89 -10.80
C THR A 85 -4.94 -7.58 -10.17
N PHE A 86 -4.93 -6.91 -9.03
CA PHE A 86 -6.10 -6.33 -8.39
C PHE A 86 -6.16 -4.84 -8.73
N ARG A 87 -7.16 -4.43 -9.51
CA ARG A 87 -7.30 -3.06 -10.01
C ARG A 87 -8.53 -2.39 -9.42
N ILE A 88 -8.37 -1.14 -9.00
CA ILE A 88 -9.40 -0.35 -8.34
C ILE A 88 -9.54 0.97 -9.10
N LEU A 89 -10.74 1.28 -9.57
CA LEU A 89 -11.07 2.52 -10.24
C LEU A 89 -11.78 3.44 -9.24
N PHE A 90 -11.33 4.68 -9.17
CA PHE A 90 -11.87 5.70 -8.30
C PHE A 90 -12.62 6.76 -9.11
N GLY A 91 -13.79 7.14 -8.59
CA GLY A 91 -14.54 8.29 -9.06
C GLY A 91 -14.10 9.55 -8.34
N ARG A 92 -14.08 10.67 -9.07
CA ARG A 92 -13.81 12.00 -8.54
C ARG A 92 -14.78 13.03 -9.10
N GLU A 93 -15.45 13.76 -8.22
CA GLU A 93 -16.40 14.81 -8.60
C GLU A 93 -16.14 16.12 -7.81
N PRO A 94 -16.00 17.28 -8.47
CA PRO A 94 -16.01 17.48 -9.91
C PRO A 94 -14.76 16.90 -10.61
N ALA A 95 -14.94 16.41 -11.83
CA ALA A 95 -13.84 16.01 -12.69
C ALA A 95 -12.90 17.21 -12.94
N GLY A 96 -11.59 16.97 -13.06
CA GLY A 96 -10.64 18.03 -13.40
C GLY A 96 -10.14 18.92 -12.26
N ALA A 97 -10.73 18.93 -11.06
CA ALA A 97 -10.28 19.79 -9.95
C ALA A 97 -8.98 19.32 -9.25
N PRO A 98 -7.81 19.99 -9.39
CA PRO A 98 -6.66 19.66 -8.58
C PRO A 98 -6.71 20.45 -7.27
N THR A 99 -7.02 19.77 -6.17
CA THR A 99 -6.73 20.26 -4.81
C THR A 99 -6.06 19.20 -3.94
N ILE A 100 -5.52 18.12 -4.52
CA ILE A 100 -4.56 17.26 -3.81
C ILE A 100 -3.16 17.80 -4.03
N GLY A 101 -2.44 18.04 -2.95
CA GLY A 101 -1.07 18.51 -3.02
C GLY A 101 -0.11 17.39 -3.37
N THR A 102 0.43 17.45 -4.58
CA THR A 102 1.68 16.80 -5.02
C THR A 102 1.76 15.27 -5.04
N HIS A 103 1.11 14.54 -4.12
CA HIS A 103 1.31 13.10 -4.01
C HIS A 103 0.18 12.40 -3.26
N CYS A 104 -0.19 11.21 -3.72
CA CYS A 104 -0.84 10.22 -2.86
C CYS A 104 -0.07 8.90 -2.91
N GLU A 105 -0.06 8.21 -1.77
CA GLU A 105 0.45 6.85 -1.65
C GLU A 105 -0.73 5.94 -1.33
N ALA A 106 -0.90 4.87 -2.10
CA ALA A 106 -1.97 3.92 -1.87
C ALA A 106 -1.43 2.60 -1.32
N THR A 107 -2.20 1.95 -0.47
CA THR A 107 -1.87 0.64 0.12
C THR A 107 -3.08 -0.25 0.06
N LEU A 108 -2.97 -1.40 -0.61
CA LEU A 108 -3.98 -2.44 -0.57
C LEU A 108 -3.82 -3.22 0.75
N VAL A 109 -4.92 -3.55 1.40
CA VAL A 109 -4.94 -4.23 2.70
C VAL A 109 -5.74 -5.53 2.55
N ALA A 110 -5.18 -6.63 3.07
CA ALA A 110 -5.87 -7.90 3.28
C ALA A 110 -5.53 -8.41 4.70
N GLY A 111 -6.36 -8.05 5.68
CA GLY A 111 -6.08 -8.33 7.09
C GLY A 111 -4.79 -7.63 7.55
N GLU A 112 -3.77 -8.41 7.93
CA GLU A 112 -2.46 -7.88 8.35
C GLU A 112 -1.50 -7.64 7.18
N ILE A 113 -1.81 -8.17 5.98
CA ILE A 113 -0.94 -8.05 4.82
C ILE A 113 -1.25 -6.75 4.08
N ARG A 114 -0.20 -6.02 3.72
CA ARG A 114 -0.28 -4.71 3.07
C ARG A 114 0.59 -4.67 1.83
N TRP A 115 0.03 -4.17 0.72
CA TRP A 115 0.74 -3.99 -0.54
C TRP A 115 0.78 -2.51 -0.90
N GLY A 116 1.96 -1.90 -0.82
CA GLY A 116 2.17 -0.51 -1.21
C GLY A 116 2.08 -0.33 -2.73
N TYR A 117 1.42 0.73 -3.16
CA TYR A 117 1.40 1.17 -4.54
C TYR A 117 2.78 1.73 -4.91
N ARG A 118 3.42 1.13 -5.92
CA ARG A 118 4.59 1.71 -6.55
C ARG A 118 4.27 1.91 -8.03
N ILE A 119 4.34 3.16 -8.48
CA ILE A 119 4.19 3.59 -9.89
C ILE A 119 5.14 2.81 -10.83
N MET A 120 6.18 2.16 -10.26
CA MET A 120 7.15 1.33 -10.96
C MET A 120 7.13 -0.10 -10.43
N GLY A 121 6.01 -0.78 -10.65
CA GLY A 121 5.89 -2.24 -10.58
C GLY A 121 6.06 -2.89 -9.21
N TYR A 122 5.49 -4.09 -9.09
CA TYR A 122 5.84 -5.01 -8.02
C TYR A 122 7.05 -5.83 -8.47
N GLY A 123 8.11 -5.83 -7.65
CA GLY A 123 9.26 -6.70 -7.80
C GLY A 123 9.18 -7.85 -6.80
N VAL A 124 8.74 -9.03 -7.24
CA VAL A 124 9.03 -10.29 -6.53
C VAL A 124 10.29 -10.85 -7.17
N GLY A 125 11.41 -10.87 -6.46
CA GLY A 125 12.68 -11.38 -6.99
C GLY A 125 13.41 -10.47 -7.99
N GLY A 126 13.14 -9.16 -8.00
CA GLY A 126 13.85 -8.18 -8.84
C GLY A 126 13.26 -7.95 -10.25
N THR A 127 12.15 -8.60 -10.60
CA THR A 127 11.44 -8.35 -11.85
C THR A 127 10.39 -7.25 -11.68
N ASN A 128 10.62 -6.06 -12.24
CA ASN A 128 9.62 -5.00 -12.22
C ASN A 128 8.47 -5.34 -13.18
N VAL A 129 7.34 -5.82 -12.65
CA VAL A 129 6.13 -5.96 -13.46
C VAL A 129 5.45 -4.61 -13.53
N ASN A 130 5.58 -3.92 -14.66
CA ASN A 130 4.78 -2.72 -14.93
C ASN A 130 3.32 -3.16 -15.08
N ILE A 131 2.38 -2.52 -14.38
CA ILE A 131 0.93 -2.84 -14.40
C ILE A 131 0.13 -1.76 -15.17
N SER A 132 0.85 -0.81 -15.78
CA SER A 132 0.30 0.47 -16.22
C SER A 132 -0.20 0.46 -17.66
N LYS A 133 -1.44 0.02 -17.82
CA LYS A 133 -2.45 0.73 -18.63
C LYS A 133 -3.84 0.30 -18.15
N GLY A 134 -4.67 1.26 -17.77
CA GLY A 134 -6.07 0.97 -17.49
C GLY A 134 -6.89 0.90 -18.77
N PRO A 135 -8.22 0.92 -18.65
CA PRO A 135 -9.08 1.38 -19.75
C PRO A 135 -8.58 2.71 -20.33
N ALA A 136 -8.94 3.01 -21.57
CA ALA A 136 -8.72 4.35 -22.13
C ALA A 136 -9.26 5.42 -21.16
N ASP A 137 -8.60 6.58 -21.12
CA ASP A 137 -9.01 7.74 -20.31
C ASP A 137 -8.90 7.56 -18.78
N THR A 138 -8.01 6.65 -18.36
CA THR A 138 -7.66 6.47 -16.95
C THR A 138 -6.18 6.72 -16.68
N THR A 139 -5.91 7.40 -15.58
CA THR A 139 -4.56 7.70 -15.09
C THR A 139 -4.21 6.84 -13.89
N THR A 140 -2.93 6.51 -13.74
CA THR A 140 -2.37 5.84 -12.56
C THR A 140 -1.96 6.81 -11.45
N ARG A 141 -2.27 8.10 -11.64
CA ARG A 141 -1.89 9.21 -10.78
C ARG A 141 -3.13 9.93 -10.24
N CYS A 142 -3.27 9.93 -8.93
CA CYS A 142 -4.39 10.58 -8.23
C CYS A 142 -4.37 12.11 -8.31
N ASP A 143 -3.20 12.69 -8.63
CA ASP A 143 -3.00 14.11 -8.82
C ASP A 143 -3.37 14.59 -10.23
N GLU A 144 -3.67 13.67 -11.15
CA GLU A 144 -4.13 13.99 -12.50
C GLU A 144 -5.65 14.22 -12.56
N PRO A 145 -6.14 14.98 -13.56
CA PRO A 145 -7.55 15.35 -13.66
C PRO A 145 -8.47 14.23 -14.17
N GLU A 146 -7.89 13.19 -14.76
CA GLU A 146 -8.59 12.05 -15.35
C GLU A 146 -9.06 11.03 -14.31
N THR A 147 -9.81 10.01 -14.75
CA THR A 147 -10.27 8.93 -13.88
C THR A 147 -9.08 8.19 -13.29
N PHE A 148 -8.96 8.21 -11.97
CA PHE A 148 -7.85 7.61 -11.27
C PHE A 148 -8.05 6.11 -11.06
N GLN A 149 -7.00 5.33 -11.26
CA GLN A 149 -6.99 3.91 -10.96
C GLN A 149 -5.69 3.46 -10.29
N LEU A 150 -5.80 2.39 -9.53
CA LEU A 150 -4.70 1.73 -8.85
C LEU A 150 -4.66 0.26 -9.26
N GLY A 151 -3.46 -0.25 -9.52
CA GLY A 151 -3.23 -1.66 -9.81
C GLY A 151 -2.21 -2.24 -8.83
N PHE A 152 -2.52 -3.40 -8.26
CA PHE A 152 -1.68 -4.12 -7.30
C PHE A 152 -1.43 -5.53 -7.82
N LEU A 153 -0.19 -6.01 -7.78
CA LEU A 153 0.12 -7.41 -8.05
C LEU A 153 -0.01 -8.19 -6.74
N VAL A 154 -0.91 -9.17 -6.69
CA VAL A 154 -1.18 -9.96 -5.49
C VAL A 154 -1.18 -11.45 -5.83
N PRO A 155 -0.91 -12.35 -4.87
CA PRO A 155 -1.13 -13.77 -5.07
C PRO A 155 -2.58 -14.06 -5.49
N LYS A 156 -2.78 -15.03 -6.38
CA LYS A 156 -4.11 -15.48 -6.81
C LYS A 156 -4.93 -15.91 -5.58
N GLY A 157 -6.18 -15.48 -5.54
CA GLY A 157 -7.09 -15.79 -4.42
C GLY A 157 -6.89 -14.91 -3.19
N THR A 158 -5.99 -13.92 -3.22
CA THR A 158 -5.93 -12.88 -2.19
C THR A 158 -7.30 -12.22 -2.08
N ASN A 159 -7.81 -11.97 -0.87
CA ASN A 159 -9.08 -11.26 -0.68
C ASN A 159 -8.86 -9.93 0.05
N PRO A 160 -8.51 -8.84 -0.67
CA PRO A 160 -8.33 -7.53 -0.07
C PRO A 160 -9.61 -7.03 0.58
N ASP A 161 -9.50 -6.50 1.79
CA ASP A 161 -10.64 -5.94 2.52
C ASP A 161 -10.74 -4.41 2.35
N ALA A 162 -9.64 -3.74 2.04
CA ALA A 162 -9.62 -2.30 1.84
C ALA A 162 -8.47 -1.82 0.95
N VAL A 163 -8.59 -0.59 0.48
CA VAL A 163 -7.48 0.21 -0.04
C VAL A 163 -7.41 1.51 0.76
N GLU A 164 -6.23 1.81 1.27
CA GLU A 164 -5.96 3.05 1.99
C GLU A 164 -5.19 4.00 1.09
N ILE A 165 -5.62 5.25 1.02
CA ILE A 165 -4.93 6.30 0.26
C ILE A 165 -4.52 7.40 1.23
N ALA A 166 -3.23 7.64 1.33
CA ALA A 166 -2.64 8.76 2.04
C ALA A 166 -2.53 9.95 1.09
N PHE A 167 -3.26 11.02 1.38
CA PHE A 167 -3.26 12.27 0.63
C PHE A 167 -2.38 13.31 1.31
N SER A 168 -1.38 13.82 0.59
CA SER A 168 -0.62 15.00 1.00
C SER A 168 -1.23 16.24 0.34
N PHE A 169 -1.18 17.39 1.01
CA PHE A 169 -1.77 18.64 0.51
C PHE A 169 -0.73 19.78 0.54
N LYS A 170 -0.67 20.59 -0.53
CA LYS A 170 0.37 21.61 -0.74
C LYS A 170 0.24 22.76 0.25
N ASP A 171 -1.00 23.09 0.59
CA ASP A 171 -1.35 24.22 1.45
C ASP A 171 -1.58 23.79 2.91
N ALA A 172 -1.36 22.51 3.23
CA ALA A 172 -1.46 22.06 4.61
C ALA A 172 -0.23 22.55 5.37
N THR A 173 -0.47 23.44 6.34
CA THR A 173 0.45 23.67 7.48
C THR A 173 0.66 22.39 8.31
N GLU A 174 -0.16 21.37 8.06
CA GLU A 174 -0.12 20.05 8.65
C GLU A 174 0.84 19.14 7.87
N GLN A 175 1.90 18.66 8.54
CA GLN A 175 2.89 17.75 7.93
C GLN A 175 2.36 16.31 7.78
N LYS A 176 1.20 15.97 8.36
CA LYS A 176 0.65 14.62 8.36
C LYS A 176 -0.27 14.42 7.15
N PRO A 177 -0.09 13.35 6.36
CA PRO A 177 -1.03 13.02 5.29
C PRO A 177 -2.40 12.61 5.87
N THR A 178 -3.48 12.96 5.18
CA THR A 178 -4.82 12.45 5.49
C THR A 178 -5.00 11.07 4.88
N VAL A 179 -5.27 10.05 5.69
CA VAL A 179 -5.44 8.67 5.25
C VAL A 179 -6.92 8.33 5.13
N VAL A 180 -7.36 7.96 3.94
CA VAL A 180 -8.74 7.52 3.68
C VAL A 180 -8.74 6.03 3.35
N ARG A 181 -9.48 5.24 4.12
CA ARG A 181 -9.70 3.81 3.89
C ARG A 181 -10.99 3.61 3.10
N PHE A 182 -10.88 3.08 1.90
CA PHE A 182 -12.01 2.61 1.12
C PHE A 182 -12.16 1.10 1.29
N VAL A 183 -13.24 0.67 1.93
CA VAL A 183 -13.58 -0.74 2.09
C VAL A 183 -13.97 -1.32 0.74
N LEU A 184 -13.46 -2.51 0.44
CA LEU A 184 -13.67 -3.20 -0.83
C LEU A 184 -14.78 -4.24 -0.69
N PRO A 185 -15.49 -4.55 -1.79
CA PRO A 185 -16.50 -5.60 -1.78
C PRO A 185 -15.80 -6.96 -1.59
N ARG A 186 -16.40 -7.82 -0.76
CA ARG A 186 -15.95 -9.21 -0.56
C ARG A 186 -16.46 -10.14 -1.64
#